data_AF-A0A496QZE0-F1
#
_entry.id   AF-A0A496QZE0-F1
#
_cell.length_a   1.000
_cell.length_b   1.000
_cell.length_c   1.000
_cell.angle_alpha   90.00
_cell.angle_beta   90.00
_cell.angle_gamma   90.00
#
_symmetry.space_group_name_H-M   'P 1'
#
loop_
_entity.id
_entity.type
_entity.pdbx_description
1 polymer ?
#
loop_
_entity_poly.entity_id
_entity_poly.type
_entity_poly.pdbx_seq_one_letter_code
_entity_poly.pdbx_strand_id
1 'polypeptide(L)'
;MTCLLDTHILLWSALEPEKLSRKTLDIIENQEKSLVISTASVWEIVTKVSIGKLNIPMDIEAFIRTTLSRLNARIIDITLDD
;
A
#
# COMPACT_ATOMS: atom_id res chain seq x y z
N MET A 1 9.35 -7.64 13.23
CA MET A 1 10.01 -6.57 12.45
C MET A 1 8.95 -5.82 11.67
N THR A 2 9.06 -4.50 11.54
CA THR A 2 8.11 -3.69 10.77
C THR A 2 8.63 -3.48 9.35
N CYS A 3 7.79 -3.71 8.35
CA CYS A 3 8.11 -3.48 6.95
C CYS A 3 7.26 -2.31 6.43
N LEU A 4 7.94 -1.22 6.05
CA LEU A 4 7.31 -0.11 5.35
C LEU A 4 7.16 -0.47 3.86
N LEU A 5 5.93 -0.50 3.39
CA LEU A 5 5.58 -0.77 2.00
C LEU A 5 5.63 0.53 1.21
N ASP A 6 6.25 0.47 0.04
CA ASP A 6 6.19 1.52 -0.97
C ASP A 6 4.80 1.57 -1.62
N THR A 7 4.44 2.72 -2.18
CA THR A 7 3.20 2.94 -2.94
C THR A 7 2.99 1.88 -4.02
N HIS A 8 4.03 1.53 -4.78
CA HIS A 8 3.87 0.58 -5.88
C HIS A 8 3.55 -0.85 -5.40
N ILE A 9 4.01 -1.24 -4.21
CA ILE A 9 3.70 -2.55 -3.64
C ILE A 9 2.22 -2.63 -3.29
N LEU A 10 1.65 -1.56 -2.72
CA LEU A 10 0.22 -1.50 -2.44
C LEU A 10 -0.59 -1.65 -3.73
N LEU A 11 -0.24 -0.89 -4.77
CA LEU A 11 -0.92 -0.91 -6.07
C LEU A 11 -0.82 -2.28 -6.76
N TRP A 12 0.39 -2.83 -6.91
CA TRP A 12 0.59 -4.13 -7.54
C TRP A 12 -0.11 -5.24 -6.77
N SER A 13 -0.07 -5.22 -5.44
CA SER A 13 -0.76 -6.25 -4.66
C SER A 13 -2.26 -6.35 -4.96
N ALA A 14 -2.90 -5.24 -5.36
CA ALA A 14 -4.33 -5.15 -5.62
C ALA A 14 -4.69 -5.27 -7.11
N LEU A 15 -3.84 -4.77 -8.00
CA LEU A 15 -4.15 -4.63 -9.42
C LEU A 15 -3.37 -5.61 -10.31
N GLU A 16 -2.12 -5.90 -9.95
CA GLU A 16 -1.15 -6.64 -10.78
C GLU A 16 -0.21 -7.48 -9.89
N PRO A 17 -0.74 -8.43 -9.08
CA PRO A 17 0.04 -9.16 -8.07
C PRO A 17 1.18 -9.98 -8.68
N GLU A 18 1.10 -10.35 -9.95
CA GLU A 18 2.15 -11.02 -10.72
C GLU A 18 3.43 -10.17 -10.90
N LYS A 19 3.35 -8.85 -10.72
CA LYS A 19 4.52 -7.96 -10.73
C LYS A 19 5.31 -8.01 -9.42
N LEU A 20 4.76 -8.59 -8.36
CA LEU A 20 5.45 -8.72 -7.08
C LEU A 20 6.53 -9.81 -7.17
N SER A 21 7.74 -9.46 -6.74
CA SER A 21 8.82 -10.44 -6.64
C SER A 21 8.48 -11.52 -5.61
N ARG A 22 9.04 -12.73 -5.78
CA ARG A 22 8.82 -13.82 -4.82
C ARG A 22 9.18 -13.42 -3.38
N LYS A 23 10.31 -12.72 -3.22
CA LYS A 23 10.76 -12.18 -1.92
C LYS A 23 9.73 -11.23 -1.30
N THR A 24 9.08 -10.40 -2.12
CA THR A 24 8.05 -9.47 -1.65
C THR A 24 6.80 -10.22 -1.20
N LEU A 25 6.36 -11.22 -1.97
CA LEU A 25 5.24 -12.09 -1.59
C LEU A 25 5.53 -12.81 -0.27
N ASP A 26 6.72 -13.39 -0.12
CA ASP A 26 7.14 -14.06 1.13
C ASP A 26 7.20 -13.09 2.33
N ILE A 27 7.36 -11.77 2.10
CA ILE A 27 7.27 -10.74 3.16
C ILE A 27 5.81 -10.45 3.49
N ILE A 28 4.96 -10.28 2.48
CA ILE A 28 3.55 -9.92 2.64
C ILE A 28 2.75 -11.06 3.28
N GLU A 29 3.03 -12.31 2.90
CA GLU A 29 2.33 -13.50 3.39
C GLU A 29 2.79 -13.94 4.79
N ASN A 30 3.92 -13.39 5.27
CA ASN A 30 4.46 -13.73 6.59
C ASN A 30 3.75 -12.95 7.70
N GLN A 31 2.92 -13.66 8.46
CA GLN A 31 2.13 -13.11 9.57
C GLN A 31 2.94 -12.58 10.76
N GLU A 32 4.22 -12.92 10.87
CA GLU A 32 5.10 -12.39 11.93
C GLU A 32 5.62 -10.97 11.62
N LYS A 33 5.41 -10.47 10.39
CA LYS A 33 5.84 -9.14 9.97
C LYS A 33 4.66 -8.16 10.06
N SER A 34 4.91 -7.03 10.72
CA SER A 34 3.95 -5.92 10.70
C SER A 34 4.14 -5.11 9.43
N LEU A 35 3.13 -5.08 8.57
CA LEU A 35 3.16 -4.28 7.35
C LEU A 35 2.58 -2.89 7.63
N VAL A 36 3.30 -1.86 7.20
CA VAL A 36 2.85 -0.48 7.33
C VAL A 36 2.98 0.26 6.01
N ILE A 37 2.13 1.26 5.79
CA ILE A 37 2.27 2.23 4.70
C ILE A 37 2.29 3.63 5.27
N SER A 38 3.05 4.54 4.68
CA SER A 38 3.05 5.94 5.11
C SER A 38 1.79 6.68 4.65
N THR A 39 1.38 7.70 5.40
CA THR A 39 0.37 8.67 4.95
C THR A 39 0.77 9.36 3.65
N ALA A 40 2.07 9.59 3.40
CA ALA A 40 2.53 10.16 2.12
C ALA A 40 2.25 9.26 0.93
N SER A 41 2.43 7.95 1.05
CA SER A 41 2.10 6.99 -0.02
C SER A 41 0.60 7.00 -0.34
N VAL A 42 -0.25 7.12 0.69
CA VAL A 42 -1.70 7.29 0.51
C VAL A 42 -2.00 8.59 -0.26
N TRP A 43 -1.36 9.70 0.13
CA TRP A 43 -1.53 10.98 -0.54
C TRP A 43 -1.05 10.96 -2.00
N GLU A 44 0.05 10.25 -2.28
CA GLU A 44 0.55 10.05 -3.64
C GLU A 44 -0.49 9.33 -4.52
N ILE A 45 -1.13 8.27 -4.01
CA ILE A 45 -2.17 7.53 -4.75
C ILE A 45 -3.36 8.45 -5.01
N VAL A 46 -3.89 9.10 -3.98
CA VAL A 46 -5.04 10.01 -4.09
C VAL A 46 -4.76 11.10 -5.12
N THR A 47 -3.58 11.71 -5.06
CA THR A 47 -3.17 12.76 -6.00
C THR A 47 -3.05 12.23 -7.42
N LYS A 48 -2.45 11.05 -7.62
CA LYS A 48 -2.36 10.44 -8.96
C LYS A 48 -3.73 10.11 -9.55
N VAL A 49 -4.68 9.66 -8.72
CA VAL A 49 -6.06 9.41 -9.14
C VAL A 49 -6.76 10.73 -9.50
N SER A 50 -6.64 11.78 -8.67
CA SER A 50 -7.32 13.05 -8.90
C SER A 50 -6.86 13.76 -10.18
N ILE A 51 -5.59 13.58 -10.58
CA ILE A 51 -5.04 14.15 -11.82
C ILE A 51 -5.12 13.20 -13.02
N GLY A 52 -5.80 12.06 -12.89
CA GLY A 52 -6.00 11.08 -13.97
C GLY A 52 -4.75 10.31 -14.40
N LYS A 53 -3.68 10.32 -13.60
CA LYS A 53 -2.45 9.55 -13.87
C LYS A 53 -2.51 8.11 -13.38
N LEU A 54 -3.48 7.78 -12.53
CA LEU A 54 -3.72 6.43 -12.04
C LEU A 54 -5.22 6.13 -12.11
N ASN A 55 -5.58 5.08 -12.83
CA ASN A 55 -6.95 4.60 -12.89
C ASN A 55 -7.11 3.43 -11.92
N ILE A 56 -8.12 3.52 -11.05
CA ILE A 56 -8.48 2.47 -10.10
C ILE A 56 -9.89 1.95 -10.43
N PRO A 57 -10.16 0.66 -10.20
CA PRO A 57 -11.42 0.03 -10.63
C PRO A 57 -12.63 0.36 -9.74
N MET A 58 -12.42 1.15 -8.67
CA MET A 58 -13.42 1.48 -7.67
C MET A 58 -13.11 2.82 -7.03
N ASP A 59 -13.98 3.27 -6.13
CA ASP A 59 -13.73 4.46 -5.31
C ASP A 59 -12.38 4.39 -4.57
N ILE A 60 -11.69 5.54 -4.46
CA ILE A 60 -10.35 5.61 -3.89
C ILE A 60 -10.29 5.21 -2.42
N GLU A 61 -11.29 5.61 -1.62
CA GLU A 61 -11.34 5.24 -0.21
C GLU A 61 -11.57 3.74 -0.07
N ALA A 62 -12.52 3.20 -0.83
CA ALA A 62 -12.79 1.76 -0.86
C ALA A 62 -11.54 0.96 -1.30
N PHE A 63 -10.84 1.43 -2.33
CA PHE A 63 -9.61 0.80 -2.82
C PHE A 63 -8.53 0.73 -1.75
N ILE A 64 -8.26 1.84 -1.06
CA ILE A 64 -7.27 1.90 0.02
C ILE A 64 -7.67 0.97 1.17
N ARG A 65 -8.91 1.07 1.67
CA ARG A 65 -9.37 0.28 2.83
C ARG A 65 -9.35 -1.21 2.56
N THR A 66 -9.85 -1.65 1.41
CA THR A 66 -9.89 -3.07 1.04
C THR A 66 -8.48 -3.63 0.86
N THR A 67 -7.58 -2.87 0.24
CA THR A 67 -6.19 -3.28 0.05
C THR A 67 -5.45 -3.41 1.38
N LEU A 68 -5.57 -2.42 2.26
CA LEU A 68 -4.96 -2.47 3.60
C LEU A 68 -5.48 -3.65 4.42
N SER A 69 -6.79 -3.88 4.39
CA SER A 69 -7.42 -4.99 5.12
C SER A 69 -6.92 -6.34 4.60
N ARG A 70 -6.82 -6.52 3.28
CA ARG A 70 -6.32 -7.76 2.66
C ARG A 70 -4.86 -8.03 3.00
N LEU A 71 -4.02 -6.99 3.07
CA LEU A 71 -2.62 -7.12 3.44
C LEU A 71 -2.40 -7.17 4.96
N ASN A 72 -3.45 -6.98 5.77
CA ASN A 72 -3.33 -6.73 7.21
C ASN A 72 -2.30 -5.61 7.52
N ALA A 73 -2.30 -4.57 6.68
CA ALA A 73 -1.39 -3.44 6.78
C ALA A 73 -2.09 -2.24 7.43
N ARG A 74 -1.32 -1.40 8.13
CA ARG A 74 -1.83 -0.16 8.75
C ARG A 74 -1.12 1.07 8.24
N ILE A 75 -1.81 2.21 8.27
CA ILE A 75 -1.21 3.51 7.94
C ILE A 75 -0.40 3.98 9.14
N ILE A 76 0.76 4.59 8.87
CA ILE A 76 1.56 5.33 9.86
C ILE A 76 1.71 6.78 9.43
N ASP A 77 1.68 7.66 10.42
CA ASP A 77 1.95 9.08 10.23
C ASP A 77 3.44 9.34 10.01
N ILE A 78 3.73 10.45 9.33
CA ILE A 78 5.08 10.96 9.20
C ILE A 78 5.24 12.04 10.26
N THR A 79 6.12 11.78 11.22
CA THR A 79 6.49 12.73 12.26
C THR A 79 7.91 13.20 12.00
N LEU A 80 8.18 14.47 12.31
CA LEU A 80 9.55 14.94 12.49
C LEU A 80 9.87 14.66 13.95
N ASP A 81 10.89 13.84 14.21
CA ASP A 81 11.43 13.71 15.57
C ASP A 81 12.08 15.06 15.92
N ASP A 82 11.73 15.61 17.10
CA ASP A 82 12.29 16.86 17.64
C ASP A 82 13.81 16.77 17.87
#